data_AF-A0A160UK02-F1
#
_entry.id   AF-A0A160UK02-F1
#
_cell.length_a   1.000
_cell.length_b   1.000
_cell.length_c   1.000
_cell.angle_alpha   90.00
_cell.angle_beta   90.00
_cell.angle_gamma   90.00
#
_symmetry.space_group_name_H-M   'P 1'
#
loop_
_entity.id
_entity.type
_entity.pdbx_description
1 polymer ?
#
loop_
_entity_poly.entity_id
_entity_poly.type
_entity_poly.pdbx_seq_one_letter_code
_entity_poly.pdbx_strand_id
1 'polypeptide(L)'
;MRNARDLPSARQAVEQRIRSMAQAHDLLTMRAWTGANLTDVAARALNAFSPAQVKTEGTDITVSPKHALALSLTLHELATNATKYGALSHPEGRVSLRWTVQDGLLQLGWKESGGPVVTPPTRKGFGTRLLEDILIRDLGGQTKIDYHPSGLRCDITAML
;
A
#
# COMPACT_ATOMS: atom_id res chain seq x y z
N MET A 1 32.20 24.15 4.94
CA MET A 1 31.24 25.09 5.58
C MET A 1 30.00 25.23 4.69
N ARG A 2 28.80 25.28 5.31
CA ARG A 2 27.45 25.61 4.77
C ARG A 2 26.75 24.49 3.97
N ASN A 3 25.49 24.08 4.21
CA ASN A 3 24.34 24.55 5.01
C ASN A 3 23.47 23.31 5.37
N ALA A 4 22.95 23.03 6.58
CA ALA A 4 22.18 23.83 7.54
C ALA A 4 20.74 24.24 7.12
N ARG A 5 20.14 23.59 6.12
CA ARG A 5 18.70 23.72 5.80
C ARG A 5 18.11 22.37 5.41
N ASP A 6 17.67 21.58 6.40
CA ASP A 6 16.65 20.53 6.23
C ASP A 6 16.32 19.75 7.53
N LEU A 7 16.98 20.04 8.66
CA LEU A 7 16.65 19.35 9.92
C LEU A 7 15.16 19.47 10.35
N PRO A 8 14.46 20.61 10.16
CA PRO A 8 13.05 20.69 10.53
C PRO A 8 12.14 19.81 9.67
N SER A 9 12.41 19.70 8.36
CA SER A 9 11.62 18.89 7.42
C SER A 9 11.85 17.39 7.65
N ALA A 10 13.10 16.99 7.89
CA ALA A 10 13.44 15.62 8.25
C ALA A 10 12.81 15.18 9.58
N ARG A 11 12.83 16.06 10.59
CA ARG A 11 12.16 15.80 11.88
C ARG A 11 10.65 15.71 11.74
N GLN A 12 10.01 16.60 10.96
CA GLN A 12 8.58 16.51 10.67
C GLN A 12 8.20 15.23 9.92
N ALA A 13 9.02 14.80 8.95
CA ALA A 13 8.82 13.55 8.23
C ALA A 13 8.96 12.32 9.14
N VAL A 14 9.92 12.35 10.08
CA VAL A 14 10.09 11.30 11.10
C VAL A 14 8.92 11.31 12.10
N GLU A 15 8.47 12.48 12.55
CA GLU A 15 7.33 12.60 13.46
C GLU A 15 6.00 12.20 12.82
N GLN A 16 5.80 12.50 11.52
CA GLN A 16 4.66 11.99 10.77
C GLN A 16 4.73 10.47 10.62
N ARG A 17 5.92 9.90 10.36
CA ARG A 17 6.08 8.44 10.31
C ARG A 17 5.88 7.75 11.64
N ILE A 18 6.41 8.31 12.73
CA ILE A 18 6.17 7.79 14.07
C ILE A 18 4.69 7.86 14.39
N ARG A 19 3.98 8.93 13.98
CA ARG A 19 2.51 9.02 14.15
C ARG A 19 1.74 8.05 13.27
N SER A 20 2.10 7.87 12.01
CA SER A 20 1.47 6.86 11.14
C SER A 20 1.73 5.44 11.65
N MET A 21 2.94 5.18 12.16
CA MET A 21 3.29 3.91 12.80
C MET A 21 2.57 3.74 14.15
N ALA A 22 2.40 4.81 14.93
CA ALA A 22 1.63 4.80 16.17
C ALA A 22 0.13 4.60 15.91
N GLN A 23 -0.44 5.17 14.85
CA GLN A 23 -1.82 4.88 14.43
C GLN A 23 -1.98 3.44 13.94
N ALA A 24 -0.98 2.91 13.22
CA ALA A 24 -0.91 1.49 12.89
C ALA A 24 -0.77 0.62 14.16
N HIS A 25 -0.10 1.12 15.20
CA HIS A 25 0.09 0.45 16.48
C HIS A 25 -1.13 0.57 17.41
N ASP A 26 -1.89 1.66 17.38
CA ASP A 26 -3.14 1.88 18.11
C ASP A 26 -4.27 1.01 17.54
N LEU A 27 -4.20 0.72 16.23
CA LEU A 27 -5.04 -0.31 15.59
C LEU A 27 -4.75 -1.73 16.12
N LEU A 28 -3.57 -1.99 16.68
CA LEU A 28 -3.24 -3.28 17.30
C LEU A 28 -3.84 -3.43 18.69
N THR A 29 -4.09 -2.32 19.41
CA THR A 29 -4.32 -2.37 20.86
C THR A 29 -5.75 -2.67 21.29
N MET A 30 -6.74 -2.69 20.39
CA MET A 30 -8.14 -2.84 20.82
C MET A 30 -8.91 -4.07 20.32
N ARG A 31 -8.35 -4.99 19.50
CA ARG A 31 -9.05 -6.26 19.13
C ARG A 31 -8.25 -7.38 18.42
N ALA A 32 -6.93 -7.26 18.21
CA ALA A 32 -6.27 -7.93 17.07
C ALA A 32 -5.32 -9.13 17.37
N TRP A 33 -5.76 -10.16 18.09
CA TRP A 33 -4.94 -11.39 18.28
C TRP A 33 -5.36 -12.59 17.40
N THR A 34 -6.37 -12.47 16.52
CA THR A 34 -6.89 -13.61 15.73
C THR A 34 -6.64 -13.53 14.21
N GLY A 35 -5.83 -12.57 13.74
CA GLY A 35 -5.69 -12.27 12.31
C GLY A 35 -6.75 -11.26 11.83
N ALA A 36 -6.75 -10.96 10.53
CA ALA A 36 -7.69 -10.02 9.95
C ALA A 36 -8.22 -10.50 8.60
N ASN A 37 -9.49 -10.21 8.32
CA ASN A 37 -10.04 -10.44 7.00
C ASN A 37 -9.39 -9.48 5.99
N LEU A 38 -8.94 -9.99 4.83
CA LEU A 38 -8.28 -9.13 3.83
C LEU A 38 -9.23 -8.09 3.23
N THR A 39 -10.53 -8.39 3.15
CA THR A 39 -11.55 -7.42 2.75
C THR A 39 -11.61 -6.25 3.72
N ASP A 40 -11.55 -6.50 5.03
CA ASP A 40 -11.54 -5.45 6.05
C ASP A 40 -10.26 -4.63 6.02
N VAL A 41 -9.11 -5.26 5.79
CA VAL A 41 -7.82 -4.58 5.62
C VAL A 41 -7.88 -3.63 4.43
N ALA A 42 -8.37 -4.11 3.28
CA ALA A 42 -8.52 -3.31 2.07
C ALA A 42 -9.52 -2.15 2.27
N ALA A 43 -10.68 -2.44 2.87
CA ALA A 43 -11.71 -1.44 3.15
C ALA A 43 -11.18 -0.32 4.04
N ARG A 44 -10.43 -0.65 5.09
CA ARG A 44 -9.82 0.37 5.98
C ARG A 44 -8.77 1.20 5.29
N ALA A 45 -7.91 0.59 4.47
CA ALA A 45 -6.86 1.30 3.76
C ALA A 45 -7.42 2.27 2.69
N LEU A 46 -8.62 1.99 2.17
CA LEU A 46 -9.19 2.69 1.01
C LEU A 46 -10.51 3.41 1.31
N ASN A 47 -10.95 3.46 2.57
CA ASN A 47 -12.26 4.03 2.96
C ASN A 47 -12.44 5.52 2.63
N ALA A 48 -11.33 6.25 2.45
CA ALA A 48 -11.34 7.67 2.15
C ALA A 48 -11.72 7.98 0.69
N PHE A 49 -11.77 6.96 -0.17
CA PHE A 49 -12.01 7.12 -1.61
C PHE A 49 -13.41 6.69 -2.00
N SER A 50 -13.93 7.32 -3.05
CA SER A 50 -15.25 6.99 -3.59
C SER A 50 -15.28 5.56 -4.15
N PRO A 51 -16.38 4.80 -3.94
CA PRO A 51 -16.60 3.51 -4.61
C PRO A 51 -16.59 3.59 -6.14
N ALA A 52 -16.78 4.78 -6.72
CA ALA A 52 -16.59 4.98 -8.15
C ALA A 52 -15.11 4.88 -8.53
N GLN A 53 -14.21 5.45 -7.73
CA GLN A 53 -12.77 5.49 -8.03
C GLN A 53 -12.04 4.23 -7.59
N VAL A 54 -12.52 3.53 -6.55
CA VAL A 54 -11.86 2.34 -6.03
C VAL A 54 -12.78 1.13 -6.09
N LYS A 55 -12.30 0.07 -6.74
CA LYS A 55 -12.97 -1.23 -6.77
C LYS A 55 -12.10 -2.30 -6.12
N THR A 56 -12.65 -2.97 -5.12
CA THR A 56 -12.02 -4.10 -4.42
C THR A 56 -12.76 -5.39 -4.75
N GLU A 57 -12.05 -6.45 -5.13
CA GLU A 57 -12.64 -7.76 -5.42
C GLU A 57 -11.68 -8.87 -4.99
N GLY A 58 -12.14 -9.86 -4.22
CA GLY A 58 -11.30 -11.01 -3.94
C GLY A 58 -11.95 -12.07 -3.08
N THR A 59 -11.22 -13.17 -2.87
CA THR A 59 -11.66 -14.30 -2.06
C THR A 59 -11.75 -13.93 -0.58
N ASP A 60 -12.79 -14.42 0.10
CA ASP A 60 -12.94 -14.21 1.54
C ASP A 60 -11.87 -15.01 2.30
N ILE A 61 -10.92 -14.30 2.91
CA ILE A 61 -9.76 -14.90 3.58
C ILE A 61 -9.39 -14.13 4.84
N THR A 62 -9.02 -14.87 5.87
CA THR A 62 -8.38 -14.33 7.07
C THR A 62 -6.88 -14.58 6.99
N VAL A 63 -6.09 -13.52 7.11
CA VAL A 63 -4.63 -13.59 7.10
C VAL A 63 -4.07 -13.43 8.51
N SER A 64 -2.88 -13.97 8.75
CA SER A 64 -2.18 -13.82 10.03
C SER A 64 -2.00 -12.34 10.40
N PRO A 65 -1.85 -11.99 11.70
CA PRO A 65 -1.60 -10.61 12.12
C PRO A 65 -0.40 -9.96 11.41
N LYS A 66 0.66 -10.73 11.16
CA LYS A 66 1.86 -10.28 10.44
C LYS A 66 1.53 -9.91 8.99
N HIS A 67 0.80 -10.78 8.30
CA HIS A 67 0.35 -10.53 6.93
C HIS A 67 -0.62 -9.34 6.86
N ALA A 68 -1.55 -9.23 7.80
CA ALA A 68 -2.49 -8.12 7.88
C ALA A 68 -1.78 -6.77 8.03
N LEU A 69 -0.78 -6.68 8.90
CA LEU A 69 0.00 -5.46 9.11
C LEU A 69 0.79 -5.08 7.85
N ALA A 70 1.51 -6.04 7.25
CA ALA A 70 2.30 -5.80 6.05
C ALA A 70 1.42 -5.36 4.86
N LEU A 71 0.28 -6.02 4.65
CA LEU A 71 -0.69 -5.66 3.61
C LEU A 71 -1.34 -4.29 3.87
N SER A 72 -1.69 -3.98 5.12
CA SER A 72 -2.26 -2.67 5.49
C SER A 72 -1.30 -1.53 5.15
N LEU A 73 -0.04 -1.63 5.57
CA LEU A 73 0.99 -0.65 5.23
C LEU A 73 1.18 -0.54 3.72
N THR A 74 1.16 -1.67 3.03
CA THR A 74 1.32 -1.70 1.57
C THR A 74 0.22 -0.98 0.83
N LEU A 75 -1.03 -1.26 1.18
CA LEU A 75 -2.18 -0.61 0.57
C LEU A 75 -2.21 0.89 0.89
N HIS A 76 -1.81 1.29 2.10
CA HIS A 76 -1.77 2.70 2.48
C HIS A 76 -0.72 3.50 1.68
N GLU A 77 0.47 2.94 1.47
CA GLU A 77 1.51 3.56 0.66
C GLU A 77 1.11 3.61 -0.83
N LEU A 78 0.50 2.54 -1.37
CA LEU A 78 -0.03 2.54 -2.73
C LEU A 78 -1.12 3.60 -2.91
N ALA A 79 -2.07 3.71 -1.98
CA ALA A 79 -3.11 4.74 -1.99
C ALA A 79 -2.55 6.16 -1.90
N THR A 80 -1.52 6.36 -1.06
CA THR A 80 -0.81 7.64 -0.95
C THR A 80 -0.13 8.00 -2.27
N ASN A 81 0.53 7.04 -2.92
CA ASN A 81 1.17 7.26 -4.22
C ASN A 81 0.14 7.54 -5.32
N ALA A 82 -0.97 6.82 -5.36
CA ALA A 82 -2.05 7.05 -6.30
C ALA A 82 -2.63 8.46 -6.14
N THR A 83 -2.78 8.94 -4.91
CA THR A 83 -3.28 10.30 -4.63
C THR A 83 -2.28 11.39 -5.06
N LYS A 84 -0.98 11.17 -4.83
CA LYS A 84 0.05 12.19 -5.10
C LYS A 84 0.49 12.23 -6.56
N TYR A 85 0.55 11.08 -7.20
CA TYR A 85 1.26 10.91 -8.48
C TYR A 85 0.47 10.08 -9.51
N GLY A 86 -0.58 9.38 -9.09
CA GLY A 86 -1.24 8.35 -9.89
C GLY A 86 -2.71 8.62 -10.14
N ALA A 87 -3.50 7.55 -10.30
CA ALA A 87 -4.91 7.62 -10.69
C ALA A 87 -5.74 8.50 -9.76
N LEU A 88 -5.59 8.36 -8.44
CA LEU A 88 -6.43 9.08 -7.48
C LEU A 88 -6.09 10.58 -7.34
N SER A 89 -5.11 11.08 -8.10
CA SER A 89 -4.85 12.52 -8.25
C SER A 89 -5.86 13.22 -9.15
N HIS A 90 -6.64 12.48 -9.94
CA HIS A 90 -7.63 13.01 -10.89
C HIS A 90 -9.04 12.46 -10.58
N PRO A 91 -10.11 13.25 -10.81
CA PRO A 91 -11.48 12.79 -10.59
C PRO A 91 -11.87 11.53 -11.37
N GLU A 92 -11.35 11.39 -12.59
CA GLU A 92 -11.63 10.26 -13.50
C GLU A 92 -10.81 9.01 -13.19
N GLY A 93 -9.78 9.14 -12.36
CA GLY A 93 -8.85 8.05 -12.11
C GLY A 93 -9.47 6.96 -11.26
N ARG A 94 -9.09 5.72 -11.58
CA ARG A 94 -9.58 4.52 -10.92
C ARG A 94 -8.46 3.60 -10.49
N VAL A 95 -8.67 2.95 -9.35
CA VAL A 95 -7.86 1.87 -8.79
C VAL A 95 -8.70 0.60 -8.74
N SER A 96 -8.15 -0.49 -9.27
CA SER A 96 -8.65 -1.84 -9.05
C SER A 96 -7.68 -2.57 -8.13
N LEU A 97 -8.18 -3.02 -6.99
CA LEU A 97 -7.49 -3.95 -6.10
C LEU A 97 -8.16 -5.30 -6.20
N ARG A 98 -7.42 -6.34 -6.59
CA ARG A 98 -7.92 -7.70 -6.72
C ARG A 98 -7.04 -8.67 -5.97
N TRP A 99 -7.62 -9.73 -5.41
CA TRP A 99 -6.82 -10.83 -4.90
C TRP A 99 -7.50 -12.19 -5.03
N THR A 100 -6.68 -13.23 -5.10
CA THR A 100 -7.10 -14.64 -5.02
C THR A 100 -6.12 -15.41 -4.16
N VAL A 101 -6.57 -16.55 -3.62
CA VAL A 101 -5.71 -17.51 -2.94
C VAL A 101 -5.91 -18.88 -3.55
N GLN A 102 -4.82 -19.52 -3.95
CA GLN A 102 -4.80 -20.89 -4.45
C GLN A 102 -3.64 -21.62 -3.79
N ASP A 103 -3.89 -22.80 -3.22
CA ASP A 103 -2.89 -23.63 -2.55
C ASP A 103 -2.03 -22.87 -1.50
N GLY A 104 -2.65 -21.95 -0.77
CA GLY A 104 -1.99 -21.11 0.24
C GLY A 104 -1.18 -19.94 -0.34
N LEU A 105 -1.09 -19.79 -1.66
CA LEU A 105 -0.45 -18.66 -2.32
C LEU A 105 -1.47 -17.52 -2.54
N LEU A 106 -1.26 -16.40 -1.86
CA LEU A 106 -1.92 -15.14 -2.15
C LEU A 106 -1.36 -14.55 -3.45
N GLN A 107 -2.25 -14.12 -4.33
CA GLN A 107 -1.94 -13.26 -5.47
C GLN A 107 -2.79 -11.99 -5.36
N LEU A 108 -2.16 -10.84 -5.12
CA LEU A 108 -2.80 -9.55 -4.98
C LEU A 108 -2.31 -8.60 -6.07
N GLY A 109 -3.24 -8.00 -6.80
CA GLY A 109 -2.98 -7.06 -7.89
C GLY A 109 -3.58 -5.69 -7.60
N TRP A 110 -2.75 -4.66 -7.69
CA TRP A 110 -3.14 -3.25 -7.71
C TRP A 110 -2.96 -2.70 -9.11
N LYS A 111 -4.00 -2.09 -9.68
CA LYS A 111 -3.96 -1.50 -11.02
C LYS A 111 -4.60 -0.12 -11.03
N GLU A 112 -3.84 0.85 -11.51
CA GLU A 112 -4.30 2.22 -11.75
C GLU A 112 -4.69 2.43 -13.21
N SER A 113 -5.64 3.34 -13.43
CA SER A 113 -6.11 3.75 -14.76
C SER A 113 -6.77 5.12 -14.71
N GLY A 114 -6.90 5.80 -15.85
CA GLY A 114 -7.57 7.11 -15.94
C GLY A 114 -6.83 8.25 -15.20
N GLY A 115 -5.59 8.00 -14.79
CA GLY A 115 -4.70 8.96 -14.15
C GLY A 115 -3.78 9.69 -15.12
N PRO A 116 -2.85 10.50 -14.60
CA PRO A 116 -1.79 11.10 -15.40
C PRO A 116 -0.87 10.03 -15.99
N VAL A 117 -0.12 10.39 -17.02
CA VAL A 117 0.88 9.49 -17.62
C VAL A 117 1.92 9.12 -16.57
N VAL A 118 2.06 7.84 -16.30
CA VAL A 118 3.05 7.34 -15.33
C VAL A 118 4.41 7.22 -16.01
N THR A 119 5.42 7.81 -15.38
CA THR A 119 6.82 7.64 -15.76
C THR A 119 7.57 6.95 -14.62
N PRO A 120 8.48 5.99 -14.92
CA PRO A 120 9.31 5.39 -13.89
C PRO A 120 10.06 6.47 -13.08
N PRO A 121 10.04 6.39 -11.74
CA PRO A 121 10.69 7.40 -10.92
C PRO A 121 12.21 7.32 -11.10
N THR A 122 12.87 8.47 -11.23
CA THR A 122 14.34 8.56 -11.32
C THR A 122 15.03 8.19 -10.00
N ARG A 123 14.30 8.19 -8.88
CA ARG A 123 14.74 7.70 -7.57
C ARG A 123 13.61 6.89 -6.92
N LYS A 124 13.91 5.67 -6.48
CA LYS A 124 12.99 4.93 -5.59
C LYS A 124 12.82 5.71 -4.28
N GLY A 125 11.59 6.15 -4.01
CA GLY A 125 11.25 6.81 -2.76
C GLY A 125 11.33 5.85 -1.57
N PHE A 126 11.29 6.42 -0.36
CA PHE A 126 11.32 5.62 0.87
C PHE A 126 10.15 4.64 0.96
N GLY A 127 8.95 5.02 0.50
CA GLY A 127 7.78 4.14 0.49
C GLY A 127 8.03 2.87 -0.34
N THR A 128 8.52 3.00 -1.57
CA THR A 128 8.79 1.85 -2.45
C THR A 128 9.86 0.91 -1.88
N ARG A 129 10.89 1.45 -1.21
CA ARG A 129 11.92 0.63 -0.53
C ARG A 129 11.37 -0.08 0.70
N LEU A 130 10.56 0.62 1.50
CA LEU A 130 9.89 0.04 2.67
C LEU A 130 8.92 -1.07 2.27
N LEU A 131 8.19 -0.89 1.16
CA LEU A 131 7.33 -1.93 0.61
C LEU A 131 8.14 -3.15 0.17
N GLU A 132 9.22 -2.95 -0.58
CA GLU A 132 10.11 -4.05 -0.99
C GLU A 132 10.66 -4.79 0.26
N ASP A 133 11.14 -4.07 1.27
CA ASP A 133 11.72 -4.67 2.48
C ASP A 133 10.69 -5.37 3.38
N ILE A 134 9.50 -4.79 3.58
CA ILE A 134 8.43 -5.38 4.40
C ILE A 134 7.78 -6.56 3.67
N LEU A 135 7.49 -6.45 2.37
CA LEU A 135 6.86 -7.54 1.61
C LEU A 135 7.81 -8.75 1.48
N ILE A 136 9.11 -8.51 1.28
CA ILE A 136 10.09 -9.60 1.21
C ILE A 136 10.34 -10.22 2.58
N ARG A 137 10.56 -9.44 3.65
CA ARG A 137 10.83 -10.00 4.99
C ARG A 137 9.60 -10.55 5.69
N ASP A 138 8.47 -9.85 5.61
CA ASP A 138 7.33 -10.13 6.47
C ASP A 138 6.29 -11.04 5.83
N LEU A 139 6.11 -10.97 4.51
CA LEU A 139 5.23 -11.85 3.74
C LEU A 139 5.98 -13.04 3.09
N GLY A 140 7.33 -13.05 3.11
CA GLY A 140 8.11 -14.08 2.39
C GLY A 140 7.82 -14.09 0.88
N GLY A 141 7.36 -12.95 0.36
CA GLY A 141 6.69 -12.85 -0.92
C GLY A 141 7.51 -12.14 -2.00
N GLN A 142 7.00 -12.12 -3.23
CA GLN A 142 7.55 -11.34 -4.33
C GLN A 142 6.63 -10.16 -4.65
N THR A 143 7.24 -9.03 -5.00
CA THR A 143 6.52 -7.84 -5.47
C THR A 143 7.08 -7.41 -6.82
N LYS A 144 6.20 -7.18 -7.79
CA LYS A 144 6.54 -6.67 -9.11
C LYS A 144 5.79 -5.36 -9.35
N ILE A 145 6.53 -4.29 -9.60
CA ILE A 145 5.97 -2.98 -9.93
C ILE A 145 6.26 -2.66 -11.39
N ASP A 146 5.21 -2.34 -12.14
CA ASP A 146 5.27 -1.88 -13.52
C ASP A 146 4.70 -0.46 -13.62
N TYR A 147 5.55 0.48 -14.01
CA TYR A 147 5.22 1.89 -14.24
C TYR A 147 4.68 2.08 -15.66
N HIS A 148 3.57 1.41 -15.97
CA HIS A 148 2.97 1.47 -17.30
C HIS A 148 2.39 2.87 -17.58
N PRO A 149 2.55 3.46 -18.78
CA PRO A 149 2.10 4.83 -19.07
C PRO A 149 0.63 5.12 -18.75
N SER A 150 -0.22 4.10 -18.83
CA SER A 150 -1.66 4.20 -18.50
C SER A 150 -2.00 4.15 -17.01
N GLY A 151 -1.03 3.93 -16.13
CA GLY A 151 -1.23 3.72 -14.70
C GLY A 151 -0.31 2.64 -14.11
N LEU A 152 0.06 2.82 -12.84
CA LEU A 152 0.89 1.88 -12.09
C LEU A 152 0.20 0.52 -11.93
N ARG A 153 0.99 -0.55 -12.05
CA ARG A 153 0.58 -1.91 -11.74
C ARG A 153 1.53 -2.48 -10.69
N CYS A 154 0.98 -3.08 -9.65
CA CYS A 154 1.74 -3.75 -8.61
C CYS A 154 1.14 -5.12 -8.35
N ASP A 155 1.94 -6.16 -8.55
CA ASP A 155 1.58 -7.54 -8.29
C ASP A 155 2.36 -8.03 -7.07
N ILE A 156 1.66 -8.58 -6.08
CA ILE A 156 2.21 -9.10 -4.83
C ILE A 156 1.82 -10.57 -4.73
N THR A 157 2.80 -11.41 -4.44
CA THR A 157 2.60 -12.84 -4.16
C THR A 157 3.18 -13.20 -2.82
N ALA A 158 2.49 -14.02 -2.03
CA ALA A 158 2.95 -14.42 -0.70
C ALA A 158 2.31 -15.72 -0.25
N MET A 159 3.04 -16.54 0.52
CA MET A 159 2.47 -17.72 1.17
C MET A 159 1.76 -17.30 2.47
N LEU A 160 0.50 -17.70 2.63
CA LEU A 160 -0.36 -17.32 3.76
C LEU A 160 -0.24 -18.26 4.96
#